data_AF-A0A377K0I0-F1
#
_entry.id   AF-A0A377K0I0-F1
#
_cell.length_a   1.000
_cell.length_b   1.000
_cell.length_c   1.000
_cell.angle_alpha   90.00
_cell.angle_beta   90.00
_cell.angle_gamma   90.00
#
_symmetry.space_group_name_H-M   'P 1'
#
loop_
_entity.id
_entity.type
_entity.pdbx_description
1 polymer ?
#
loop_
_entity_poly.entity_id
_entity_poly.type
_entity_poly.pdbx_seq_one_letter_code
_entity_poly.pdbx_strand_id
1 'polypeptide(L)'
;MCIWHNRGLLARVFFPLPQGQIAVTLRDAQACFNLNALAQPTTASRPLAVQQLIALISRLDVPAYRAELIAESLWEFIDEDRSVQTRLGREDSEYLARSVPFYAANQPLADISEMRVVQGMDAGLYQKLKPLVCALPMARQQININTLDVTQSVILEALFDPWLSPVQARALLQQRPAKGWEDVDQFLAQPLLADVDERTKKQLKTVLSVDSNYFWLRSDITVNEIELTMNSLIVRMGPQHFSVLWHQTGESE
;
A
#
# COMPACT_ATOMS: atom_id res chain seq x y z
N MET A 1 2.05 18.91 17.67
CA MET A 1 2.31 17.49 17.93
C MET A 1 0.96 16.78 17.86
N CYS A 2 0.60 16.21 16.70
CA CYS A 2 -0.69 15.53 16.55
C CYS A 2 -0.67 14.28 17.42
N ILE A 3 -1.62 14.18 18.34
CA ILE A 3 -1.73 13.05 19.27
C ILE A 3 -2.47 11.92 18.54
N TRP A 4 -1.70 10.96 18.04
CA TRP A 4 -2.20 9.72 17.43
C TRP A 4 -2.90 8.88 18.50
N HIS A 5 -4.22 8.71 18.42
CA HIS A 5 -4.97 7.80 19.30
C HIS A 5 -5.25 6.49 18.57
N ASN A 6 -4.65 5.40 19.06
CA ASN A 6 -4.96 3.95 19.04
C ASN A 6 -5.90 3.28 17.99
N ARG A 7 -6.34 3.97 16.94
CA ARG A 7 -6.97 3.45 15.74
C ARG A 7 -6.23 4.15 14.60
N GLY A 8 -5.88 3.49 13.51
CA GLY A 8 -5.18 4.11 12.36
C GLY A 8 -5.97 5.24 11.65
N LEU A 9 -6.97 5.81 12.31
CA LEU A 9 -7.74 7.01 11.97
C LEU A 9 -7.20 8.21 12.74
N LEU A 10 -6.85 9.29 12.04
CA LEU A 10 -7.16 10.59 12.62
C LEU A 10 -8.69 10.68 12.72
N ALA A 11 -9.19 11.10 13.88
CA ALA A 11 -10.62 11.22 14.13
C ALA A 11 -11.29 12.04 13.02
N ARG A 12 -12.47 11.60 12.55
CA ARG A 12 -13.25 12.36 11.56
C ARG A 12 -13.66 13.69 12.19
N VAL A 13 -13.27 14.80 11.57
CA VAL A 13 -13.55 16.16 12.06
C VAL A 13 -14.61 16.79 11.19
N PHE A 14 -15.55 17.52 11.80
CA PHE A 14 -16.65 18.19 11.11
C PHE A 14 -16.50 19.71 11.19
N PHE A 15 -16.75 20.38 10.08
CA PHE A 15 -16.77 21.84 9.97
C PHE A 15 -18.10 22.30 9.37
N PRO A 16 -18.85 23.19 10.04
CA PRO A 16 -20.10 23.71 9.50
C PRO A 16 -19.83 24.67 8.35
N LEU A 17 -20.71 24.65 7.35
CA LEU A 17 -20.78 25.64 6.27
C LEU A 17 -22.18 26.26 6.25
N PRO A 18 -22.36 27.45 5.64
CA PRO A 18 -23.68 27.88 5.24
C PRO A 18 -24.35 26.80 4.38
N GLN A 19 -25.52 26.32 4.82
CA GLN A 19 -26.33 25.31 4.13
C GLN A 19 -25.64 23.94 3.97
N GLY A 20 -24.64 23.63 4.80
CA GLY A 20 -23.85 22.43 4.59
C GLY A 20 -22.84 22.09 5.69
N GLN A 21 -21.97 21.12 5.37
CA GLN A 21 -20.88 20.70 6.23
C GLN A 21 -19.74 20.08 5.42
N ILE A 22 -18.54 20.06 6.01
CA ILE A 22 -17.41 19.26 5.54
C ILE A 22 -17.04 18.30 6.66
N ALA A 23 -16.96 17.01 6.33
CA ALA A 23 -16.35 16.01 7.18
C ALA A 23 -14.99 15.61 6.59
N VAL A 24 -13.91 15.74 7.37
CA VAL A 24 -12.56 15.37 6.92
C VAL A 24 -12.01 14.20 7.73
N THR A 25 -11.33 13.29 7.04
CA THR A 25 -10.55 12.22 7.65
C THR A 25 -9.17 12.19 7.02
N LEU A 26 -8.12 12.19 7.85
CA LEU A 26 -6.74 12.02 7.39
C LEU A 26 -6.25 10.61 7.72
N ARG A 27 -5.59 9.99 6.75
CA ARG A 27 -4.94 8.68 6.89
C ARG A 27 -3.49 8.78 6.50
N ASP A 28 -2.67 7.97 7.12
CA ASP A 28 -1.32 7.73 6.65
C ASP A 28 -1.38 6.94 5.33
N ALA A 29 -0.84 7.51 4.26
CA ALA A 29 -0.81 6.86 2.97
C ALA A 29 0.33 5.84 2.85
N GLN A 30 1.26 5.78 3.81
CA GLN A 30 2.31 4.76 3.93
C GLN A 30 1.89 3.56 4.80
N ALA A 31 0.64 3.49 5.24
CA ALA A 31 0.08 2.33 5.95
C ALA A 31 -0.44 1.26 4.96
N CYS A 32 0.37 0.85 3.99
CA CYS A 32 0.02 -0.09 2.92
C CYS A 32 1.29 -0.60 2.23
N PHE A 33 1.19 -1.71 1.51
CA PHE A 33 2.27 -2.16 0.62
C PHE A 33 2.28 -1.29 -0.65
N ASN A 34 3.32 -0.50 -0.84
CA ASN A 34 3.47 0.35 -2.03
C ASN A 34 3.87 -0.50 -3.26
N LEU A 35 2.98 -0.61 -4.26
CA LEU A 35 3.23 -1.35 -5.50
C LEU A 35 4.35 -0.71 -6.33
N ASN A 36 4.53 0.61 -6.23
CA ASN A 36 5.60 1.31 -6.96
C ASN A 36 7.00 0.95 -6.44
N ALA A 37 7.13 0.18 -5.36
CA ALA A 37 8.39 -0.46 -5.00
C ALA A 37 8.91 -1.43 -6.07
N LEU A 38 8.03 -1.90 -6.98
CA LEU A 38 8.39 -2.71 -8.14
C LEU A 38 9.15 -1.92 -9.21
N ALA A 39 9.04 -0.58 -9.22
CA ALA A 39 9.82 0.29 -10.11
C ALA A 39 11.28 0.47 -9.66
N GLN A 40 11.69 -0.12 -8.53
CA GLN A 40 13.04 0.03 -8.03
C GLN A 40 14.02 -0.74 -8.93
N PRO A 41 15.08 -0.08 -9.47
CA PRO A 41 16.07 -0.76 -10.29
C PRO A 41 16.69 -1.95 -9.55
N THR A 42 16.74 -3.10 -10.21
CA THR A 42 17.20 -4.35 -9.63
C THR A 42 17.92 -5.19 -10.68
N THR A 43 18.91 -5.97 -10.25
CA THR A 43 19.56 -7.02 -11.06
C THR A 43 19.20 -8.43 -10.57
N ALA A 44 18.44 -8.53 -9.48
CA ALA A 44 17.94 -9.80 -8.99
C ALA A 44 16.81 -10.30 -9.90
N SER A 45 16.86 -11.59 -10.26
CA SER A 45 15.82 -12.25 -11.07
C SER A 45 14.42 -12.20 -10.43
N ARG A 46 14.36 -12.07 -9.10
CA ARG A 46 13.12 -11.81 -8.37
C ARG A 46 13.40 -10.89 -7.18
N PRO A 47 13.14 -9.57 -7.29
CA PRO A 47 13.39 -8.63 -6.20
C PRO A 47 12.48 -8.88 -5.00
N LEU A 48 12.88 -8.37 -3.83
CA LEU A 48 12.16 -8.57 -2.56
C LEU A 48 10.69 -8.13 -2.65
N ALA A 49 10.41 -7.00 -3.30
CA ALA A 49 9.05 -6.51 -3.49
C ALA A 49 8.14 -7.51 -4.24
N VAL A 50 8.66 -8.17 -5.28
CA VAL A 50 7.92 -9.23 -6.00
C VAL A 50 7.66 -10.42 -5.08
N GLN A 51 8.67 -10.87 -4.31
CA GLN A 51 8.52 -12.00 -3.38
C GLN A 51 7.43 -11.72 -2.32
N GLN A 52 7.48 -10.53 -1.72
CA GLN A 52 6.51 -10.10 -0.70
C GLN A 52 5.11 -9.90 -1.29
N LEU A 53 4.99 -9.40 -2.53
CA LEU A 53 3.70 -9.27 -3.19
C LEU A 53 3.07 -10.62 -3.52
N ILE A 54 3.86 -11.60 -3.97
CA ILE A 54 3.40 -12.99 -4.16
C ILE A 54 2.88 -13.55 -2.83
N ALA A 55 3.64 -13.37 -1.74
CA ALA A 55 3.23 -13.82 -0.42
C ALA A 55 1.91 -13.15 0.01
N LEU A 56 1.79 -11.83 -0.17
CA LEU A 56 0.58 -11.06 0.15
C LEU A 56 -0.65 -11.59 -0.60
N ILE A 57 -0.55 -11.73 -1.93
CA ILE A 57 -1.65 -12.19 -2.76
C ILE A 57 -2.05 -13.62 -2.39
N SER A 58 -1.07 -14.49 -2.13
CA SER A 58 -1.32 -15.89 -1.76
C SER A 58 -2.15 -16.02 -0.46
N ARG A 59 -2.01 -15.10 0.49
CA ARG A 59 -2.79 -15.07 1.73
C ARG A 59 -4.24 -14.61 1.55
N LEU A 60 -4.63 -14.18 0.34
CA LEU A 60 -6.00 -13.77 0.01
C LEU A 60 -6.85 -14.89 -0.62
N ASP A 61 -6.45 -16.15 -0.38
CA ASP A 61 -7.04 -17.36 -0.95
C ASP A 61 -6.86 -17.42 -2.48
N VAL A 62 -5.67 -17.04 -2.94
CA VAL A 62 -5.29 -17.05 -4.37
C VAL A 62 -4.28 -18.18 -4.60
N PRO A 63 -4.53 -19.08 -5.57
CA PRO A 63 -3.58 -20.15 -5.89
C PRO A 63 -2.19 -19.59 -6.26
N ALA A 64 -1.13 -20.28 -5.85
CA ALA A 64 0.26 -19.82 -5.99
C ALA A 64 0.60 -19.37 -7.43
N TYR A 65 0.16 -20.13 -8.44
CA TYR A 65 0.37 -19.76 -9.85
C TYR A 65 -0.26 -18.41 -10.21
N ARG A 66 -1.48 -18.15 -9.73
CA ARG A 66 -2.20 -16.89 -10.00
C ARG A 66 -1.58 -15.73 -9.22
N ALA A 67 -1.10 -15.96 -8.01
CA ALA A 67 -0.37 -14.95 -7.24
C ALA A 67 0.93 -14.55 -7.94
N GLU A 68 1.70 -15.51 -8.44
CA GLU A 68 2.90 -15.28 -9.24
C GLU A 68 2.59 -14.54 -10.54
N LEU A 69 1.55 -14.96 -11.28
CA LEU A 69 1.11 -14.29 -12.51
C LEU A 69 0.84 -12.79 -12.28
N ILE A 70 0.10 -12.45 -11.22
CA ILE A 70 -0.27 -11.07 -10.93
C ILE A 70 0.95 -10.25 -10.51
N ALA A 71 1.80 -10.79 -9.64
CA ALA A 71 2.97 -10.06 -9.16
C ALA A 71 4.01 -9.84 -10.27
N GLU A 72 4.24 -10.83 -11.12
CA GLU A 72 5.12 -10.70 -12.30
C GLU A 72 4.51 -9.75 -13.34
N SER A 73 3.21 -9.85 -13.62
CA SER A 73 2.53 -8.90 -14.52
C SER A 73 2.57 -7.45 -14.00
N LEU A 74 2.44 -7.23 -12.69
CA LEU A 74 2.62 -5.91 -12.09
C LEU A 74 4.05 -5.40 -12.21
N TRP A 75 5.05 -6.27 -12.11
CA TRP A 75 6.44 -5.87 -12.26
C TRP A 75 6.71 -5.38 -13.69
N GLU A 76 6.37 -6.20 -14.71
CA GLU A 76 6.52 -5.87 -16.14
C GLU A 76 5.66 -4.67 -16.57
N PHE A 77 4.55 -4.39 -15.86
CA PHE A 77 3.72 -3.23 -16.18
C PHE A 77 4.31 -1.90 -15.65
N ILE A 78 5.16 -1.98 -14.63
CA ILE A 78 5.68 -0.84 -13.87
C ILE A 78 7.15 -0.54 -14.17
N ASP A 79 7.97 -1.56 -14.44
CA ASP A 79 9.36 -1.35 -14.79
C ASP A 79 9.52 -0.56 -16.10
N GLU A 80 10.65 0.11 -16.29
CA GLU A 80 10.81 1.08 -17.38
C GLU A 80 11.12 0.45 -18.74
N ASP A 81 11.45 -0.84 -18.76
CA ASP A 81 11.91 -1.50 -19.97
C ASP A 81 10.72 -2.02 -20.80
N ARG A 82 10.99 -2.78 -21.87
CA ARG A 82 9.93 -3.33 -22.75
C ARG A 82 10.16 -4.82 -22.98
N SER A 83 10.99 -5.43 -22.14
CA SER A 83 11.53 -6.75 -22.33
C SER A 83 11.08 -7.65 -21.20
N VAL A 84 10.31 -8.68 -21.56
CA VAL A 84 9.83 -9.66 -20.60
C VAL A 84 11.01 -10.33 -19.88
N GLN A 85 11.09 -10.13 -18.57
CA GLN A 85 12.14 -10.66 -17.69
C GLN A 85 11.64 -11.72 -16.71
N THR A 86 10.32 -11.91 -16.66
CA THR A 86 9.63 -12.86 -15.79
C THR A 86 9.10 -14.07 -16.55
N ARG A 87 8.64 -15.09 -15.81
CA ARG A 87 8.16 -16.35 -16.38
C ARG A 87 6.74 -16.21 -16.93
N LEU A 88 5.89 -15.49 -16.20
CA LEU A 88 4.45 -15.36 -16.46
C LEU A 88 4.03 -13.97 -16.94
N GLY A 89 4.82 -12.94 -16.60
CA GLY A 89 4.54 -11.57 -17.01
C GLY A 89 4.66 -11.36 -18.51
N ARG A 90 4.04 -10.27 -18.96
CA ARG A 90 3.98 -9.84 -20.36
C ARG A 90 4.00 -8.32 -20.42
N GLU A 91 4.60 -7.84 -21.49
CA GLU A 91 4.72 -6.44 -21.89
C GLU A 91 3.58 -6.04 -22.85
N ASP A 92 3.78 -5.00 -23.64
CA ASP A 92 2.87 -4.47 -24.68
C ASP A 92 2.01 -5.51 -25.42
N SER A 93 2.57 -6.68 -25.77
CA SER A 93 1.83 -7.73 -26.48
C SER A 93 0.55 -8.20 -25.77
N GLU A 94 0.51 -8.20 -24.44
CA GLU A 94 -0.66 -8.57 -23.64
C GLU A 94 -1.73 -7.47 -23.66
N TYR A 95 -1.30 -6.21 -23.55
CA TYR A 95 -2.20 -5.06 -23.42
C TYR A 95 -2.75 -4.61 -24.78
N LEU A 96 -1.98 -4.76 -25.87
CA LEU A 96 -2.43 -4.54 -27.24
C LEU A 96 -3.40 -5.62 -27.74
N ALA A 97 -3.44 -6.79 -27.10
CA ALA A 97 -4.39 -7.85 -27.42
C ALA A 97 -5.76 -7.68 -26.75
N ARG A 98 -5.94 -6.65 -25.91
CA ARG A 98 -7.21 -6.35 -25.22
C ARG A 98 -8.26 -5.81 -26.18
N SER A 99 -9.54 -5.88 -25.76
CA SER A 99 -10.67 -5.40 -26.55
C SER A 99 -10.58 -3.90 -26.87
N VAL A 100 -10.11 -3.11 -25.90
CA VAL A 100 -9.63 -1.75 -26.12
C VAL A 100 -8.12 -1.80 -25.90
N PRO A 101 -7.31 -1.75 -26.98
CA PRO A 101 -5.85 -1.92 -26.87
C PRO A 101 -5.19 -0.69 -26.26
N PHE A 102 -4.16 -0.92 -25.46
CA PHE A 102 -3.29 0.10 -24.85
C PHE A 102 -1.89 -0.49 -24.63
N TYR A 103 -0.92 0.35 -24.26
CA TYR A 103 0.44 -0.07 -23.96
C TYR A 103 0.62 -0.37 -22.47
N ALA A 104 1.62 -1.17 -22.12
CA ALA A 104 2.05 -1.24 -20.73
C ALA A 104 2.48 0.17 -20.25
N ALA A 105 2.29 0.49 -18.96
CA ALA A 105 2.56 1.84 -18.47
C ALA A 105 4.06 2.18 -18.51
N ASN A 106 4.87 1.19 -18.13
CA ASN A 106 6.33 1.21 -18.07
C ASN A 106 6.87 2.38 -17.26
N GLN A 107 6.17 2.64 -16.16
CA GLN A 107 6.44 3.68 -15.16
C GLN A 107 5.67 3.36 -13.87
N PRO A 108 6.01 4.00 -12.74
CA PRO A 108 5.22 3.91 -11.52
C PRO A 108 3.74 4.21 -11.76
N LEU A 109 2.86 3.42 -11.13
CA LEU A 109 1.42 3.65 -11.14
C LEU A 109 1.11 5.03 -10.54
N ALA A 110 0.26 5.80 -11.20
CA ALA A 110 -0.22 7.09 -10.73
C ALA A 110 -1.38 6.93 -9.74
N ASP A 111 -2.24 5.92 -9.95
CA ASP A 111 -3.34 5.58 -9.05
C ASP A 111 -3.45 4.05 -8.86
N ILE A 112 -3.97 3.64 -7.71
CA ILE A 112 -4.08 2.22 -7.37
C ILE A 112 -5.09 1.46 -8.26
N SER A 113 -6.00 2.16 -8.92
CA SER A 113 -6.90 1.59 -9.92
C SER A 113 -6.19 1.02 -11.14
N GLU A 114 -4.97 1.48 -11.46
CA GLU A 114 -4.21 0.96 -12.60
C GLU A 114 -3.83 -0.52 -12.43
N MET A 115 -3.71 -1.03 -11.18
CA MET A 115 -3.49 -2.47 -10.98
C MET A 115 -4.65 -3.33 -11.52
N ARG A 116 -5.81 -2.74 -11.84
CA ARG A 116 -6.97 -3.48 -12.32
C ARG A 116 -6.72 -4.15 -13.67
N VAL A 117 -5.83 -3.64 -14.51
CA VAL A 117 -5.67 -4.09 -15.90
C VAL A 117 -4.68 -5.24 -16.09
N VAL A 118 -3.87 -5.52 -15.08
CA VAL A 118 -2.82 -6.54 -15.11
C VAL A 118 -3.37 -7.97 -15.25
N GLN A 119 -2.52 -8.88 -15.71
CA GLN A 119 -2.90 -10.27 -15.95
C GLN A 119 -3.40 -10.94 -14.65
N GLY A 120 -4.44 -11.77 -14.77
CA GLY A 120 -4.97 -12.53 -13.63
C GLY A 120 -5.77 -11.71 -12.61
N MET A 121 -5.91 -10.40 -12.77
CA MET A 121 -6.72 -9.55 -11.89
C MET A 121 -8.22 -9.60 -12.25
N ASP A 122 -9.06 -9.85 -11.24
CA ASP A 122 -10.53 -9.72 -11.34
C ASP A 122 -11.06 -8.71 -10.31
N ALA A 123 -12.35 -8.39 -10.39
CA ALA A 123 -12.97 -7.43 -9.48
C ALA A 123 -12.95 -7.88 -8.01
N GLY A 124 -13.14 -9.17 -7.74
CA GLY A 124 -13.18 -9.70 -6.37
C GLY A 124 -11.82 -9.61 -5.69
N LEU A 125 -10.76 -10.00 -6.39
CA LEU A 125 -9.39 -9.88 -5.91
C LEU A 125 -8.95 -8.43 -5.82
N TYR A 126 -9.30 -7.58 -6.80
CA TYR A 126 -9.02 -6.14 -6.72
C TYR A 126 -9.59 -5.53 -5.44
N GLN A 127 -10.84 -5.84 -5.09
CA GLN A 127 -11.46 -5.31 -3.86
C GLN A 127 -10.82 -5.89 -2.58
N LYS A 128 -10.38 -7.14 -2.58
CA LYS A 128 -9.61 -7.72 -1.46
C LYS A 128 -8.23 -7.08 -1.29
N LEU A 129 -7.58 -6.71 -2.41
CA LEU A 129 -6.21 -6.19 -2.40
C LEU A 129 -6.18 -4.68 -2.14
N LYS A 130 -7.14 -3.91 -2.66
CA LYS A 130 -7.27 -2.44 -2.52
C LYS A 130 -7.01 -1.90 -1.09
N PRO A 131 -7.50 -2.49 0.01
CA PRO A 131 -7.20 -1.99 1.36
C PRO A 131 -5.79 -2.29 1.87
N LEU A 132 -5.01 -3.12 1.17
CA LEU A 132 -3.68 -3.59 1.59
C LEU A 132 -2.54 -2.95 0.80
N VAL A 133 -2.83 -2.42 -0.40
CA VAL A 133 -1.82 -1.89 -1.33
C VAL A 133 -2.08 -0.44 -1.70
N CYS A 134 -1.06 0.23 -2.22
CA CYS A 134 -1.13 1.62 -2.67
C CYS A 134 -0.14 1.90 -3.81
N ALA A 135 -0.34 3.02 -4.50
CA ALA A 135 0.54 3.56 -5.53
C ALA A 135 1.07 4.92 -5.07
N LEU A 136 2.18 4.94 -4.35
CA LEU A 136 2.80 6.18 -3.87
C LEU A 136 3.87 6.65 -4.86
N PRO A 137 4.12 7.96 -4.99
CA PRO A 137 5.13 8.52 -5.90
C PRO A 137 6.55 8.36 -5.31
N MET A 138 6.90 7.13 -4.94
CA MET A 138 8.23 6.72 -4.51
C MET A 138 8.45 5.26 -4.90
N ALA A 139 9.67 4.93 -5.34
CA ALA A 139 10.07 3.56 -5.64
C ALA A 139 10.56 2.79 -4.41
N ARG A 140 10.52 3.39 -3.22
CA ARG A 140 10.91 2.72 -1.97
C ARG A 140 9.70 2.12 -1.30
N GLN A 141 9.88 0.96 -0.68
CA GLN A 141 8.94 0.45 0.30
C GLN A 141 9.28 1.08 1.65
N GLN A 142 8.32 1.76 2.29
CA GLN A 142 8.48 2.42 3.59
C GLN A 142 7.18 2.32 4.38
N ILE A 143 6.82 1.10 4.77
CA ILE A 143 5.54 0.79 5.40
C ILE A 143 5.55 1.28 6.83
N ASN A 144 4.66 2.22 7.18
CA ASN A 144 4.59 2.76 8.52
C ASN A 144 3.89 1.80 9.49
N ILE A 145 4.68 1.10 10.30
CA ILE A 145 4.16 0.11 11.27
C ILE A 145 3.32 0.75 12.36
N ASN A 146 3.48 2.06 12.62
CA ASN A 146 2.74 2.76 13.66
C ASN A 146 1.29 3.06 13.26
N THR A 147 0.97 3.03 11.97
CA THR A 147 -0.32 3.45 11.43
C THR A 147 -1.06 2.35 10.69
N LEU A 148 -0.43 1.19 10.44
CA LEU A 148 -1.12 -0.02 9.97
C LEU A 148 -2.30 -0.37 10.88
N ASP A 149 -3.47 -0.60 10.30
CA ASP A 149 -4.62 -1.11 11.02
C ASP A 149 -4.49 -2.63 11.26
N VAL A 150 -5.10 -3.15 12.33
CA VAL A 150 -5.09 -4.60 12.62
C VAL A 150 -5.69 -5.41 11.46
N THR A 151 -6.66 -4.83 10.75
CA THR A 151 -7.26 -5.43 9.54
C THR A 151 -6.26 -5.60 8.39
N GLN A 152 -5.15 -4.85 8.39
CA GLN A 152 -4.07 -4.92 7.40
C GLN A 152 -2.93 -5.85 7.83
N SER A 153 -3.09 -6.62 8.91
CA SER A 153 -2.07 -7.54 9.44
C SER A 153 -1.53 -8.55 8.42
N VAL A 154 -2.27 -8.88 7.37
CA VAL A 154 -1.82 -9.75 6.26
C VAL A 154 -0.59 -9.17 5.55
N ILE A 155 -0.40 -7.85 5.56
CA ILE A 155 0.84 -7.22 5.08
C ILE A 155 2.02 -7.74 5.89
N LEU A 156 1.93 -7.80 7.23
CA LEU A 156 3.01 -8.32 8.07
C LEU A 156 3.23 -9.81 7.82
N GLU A 157 2.17 -10.61 7.62
CA GLU A 157 2.34 -12.03 7.25
C GLU A 157 3.18 -12.19 5.98
N ALA A 158 2.93 -11.34 4.98
CA ALA A 158 3.65 -11.37 3.71
C ALA A 158 5.10 -10.90 3.82
N LEU A 159 5.35 -9.81 4.57
CA LEU A 159 6.69 -9.27 4.76
C LEU A 159 7.59 -10.22 5.57
N PHE A 160 7.01 -10.96 6.50
CA PHE A 160 7.71 -11.88 7.39
C PHE A 160 7.60 -13.34 6.93
N ASP A 161 7.16 -13.64 5.71
CA ASP A 161 7.04 -15.02 5.26
C ASP A 161 8.41 -15.76 5.33
N PRO A 162 8.48 -17.01 5.83
CA PRO A 162 7.40 -17.85 6.35
C PRO A 162 7.23 -17.78 7.88
N TRP A 163 7.85 -16.80 8.55
CA TRP A 163 8.06 -16.75 10.00
C TRP A 163 6.82 -16.37 10.83
N LEU A 164 5.86 -15.65 10.24
CA LEU A 164 4.76 -15.05 11.00
C LEU A 164 3.41 -15.68 10.65
N SER A 165 2.74 -16.22 11.66
CA SER A 165 1.34 -16.68 11.53
C SER A 165 0.35 -15.50 11.53
N PRO A 166 -0.88 -15.69 10.99
CA PRO A 166 -1.93 -14.67 11.04
C PRO A 166 -2.24 -14.18 12.47
N VAL A 167 -2.14 -15.08 13.45
CA VAL A 167 -2.39 -14.74 14.86
C VAL A 167 -1.29 -13.84 15.41
N GLN A 168 -0.02 -14.16 15.14
CA GLN A 168 1.10 -13.33 15.58
C GLN A 168 1.11 -11.96 14.88
N ALA A 169 0.79 -11.90 13.58
CA ALA A 169 0.71 -10.65 12.83
C ALA A 169 -0.35 -9.69 13.41
N ARG A 170 -1.55 -10.20 13.73
CA ARG A 170 -2.57 -9.40 14.43
C ARG A 170 -2.14 -9.00 15.82
N ALA A 171 -1.53 -9.92 16.58
CA ALA A 171 -1.07 -9.66 17.94
C ALA A 171 -0.03 -8.53 17.98
N LEU A 172 0.91 -8.48 17.02
CA LEU A 172 1.89 -7.39 16.91
C LEU A 172 1.21 -6.02 16.80
N LEU A 173 0.21 -5.89 15.93
CA LEU A 173 -0.51 -4.62 15.73
C LEU A 173 -1.44 -4.29 16.91
N GLN A 174 -2.06 -5.29 17.54
CA GLN A 174 -2.90 -5.12 18.72
C GLN A 174 -2.11 -4.70 19.97
N GLN A 175 -0.87 -5.19 20.09
CA GLN A 175 0.05 -4.87 21.19
C GLN A 175 0.93 -3.65 20.87
N ARG A 176 0.68 -2.96 19.75
CA ARG A 176 1.39 -1.73 19.42
C ARG A 176 1.27 -0.74 20.58
N PRO A 177 2.38 -0.14 21.05
CA PRO A 177 2.32 0.86 22.11
C PRO A 177 1.38 2.02 21.75
N ALA A 178 0.76 2.66 22.75
CA ALA A 178 -0.21 3.72 22.51
C ALA A 178 0.33 4.90 21.67
N LYS A 179 1.64 5.15 21.72
CA LYS A 179 2.34 6.17 20.92
C LYS A 179 3.09 5.61 19.72
N GLY A 180 2.93 4.33 19.42
CA GLY A 180 3.74 3.59 18.45
C GLY A 180 5.12 3.20 18.99
N TRP A 181 5.87 2.48 18.15
CA TRP A 181 7.29 2.22 18.35
C TRP A 181 8.12 3.46 17.98
N GLU A 182 9.21 3.68 18.72
CA GLU A 182 10.13 4.80 18.50
C GLU A 182 10.93 4.64 17.21
N ASP A 183 11.31 3.41 16.88
CA ASP A 183 12.03 3.04 15.67
C ASP A 183 11.71 1.60 15.25
N VAL A 184 12.20 1.23 14.06
CA VAL A 184 12.01 -0.12 13.49
C VAL A 184 12.77 -1.18 14.30
N ASP A 185 13.84 -0.81 14.99
CA ASP A 185 14.66 -1.75 15.76
C ASP A 185 13.91 -2.21 17.02
N GLN A 186 13.22 -1.30 17.70
CA GLN A 186 12.32 -1.60 18.81
C GLN A 186 11.18 -2.52 18.39
N PHE A 187 10.65 -2.33 17.18
CA PHE A 187 9.64 -3.25 16.61
C PHE A 187 10.23 -4.63 16.30
N LEU A 188 11.41 -4.72 15.68
CA LEU A 188 12.03 -6.02 15.35
C LEU A 188 12.59 -6.78 16.56
N ALA A 189 12.72 -6.10 17.70
CA ALA A 189 13.12 -6.68 18.98
C ALA A 189 11.94 -7.23 19.82
N GLN A 190 10.70 -7.16 19.32
CA GLN A 190 9.54 -7.69 20.06
C GLN A 190 9.68 -9.21 20.30
N PRO A 191 9.28 -9.75 21.47
CA PRO A 191 9.40 -11.18 21.78
C PRO A 191 8.70 -12.09 20.75
N LEU A 192 7.60 -11.62 20.17
CA LEU A 192 6.87 -12.30 19.08
C LEU A 192 7.71 -12.53 17.81
N LEU A 193 8.83 -11.83 17.67
CA LEU A 193 9.76 -11.88 16.52
C LEU A 193 11.11 -12.49 16.91
N ALA A 194 11.21 -13.19 18.04
CA ALA A 194 12.46 -13.80 18.51
C ALA A 194 13.01 -14.86 17.53
N ASP A 195 12.12 -15.65 16.92
CA ASP A 195 12.50 -16.75 16.03
C ASP A 195 12.76 -16.31 14.57
N VAL A 196 12.48 -15.05 14.23
CA VAL A 196 12.74 -14.52 12.88
C VAL A 196 14.24 -14.37 12.67
N ASP A 197 14.77 -14.94 11.58
CA ASP A 197 16.21 -14.89 11.30
C ASP A 197 16.72 -13.47 11.03
N GLU A 198 18.00 -13.25 11.35
CA GLU A 198 18.68 -11.96 11.17
C GLU A 198 18.66 -11.46 9.73
N ARG A 199 18.64 -12.36 8.74
CA ARG A 199 18.56 -11.98 7.32
C ARG A 199 17.20 -11.35 7.01
N THR A 200 16.09 -11.96 7.45
CA THR A 200 14.76 -11.39 7.26
C THR A 200 14.62 -10.08 8.03
N LYS A 201 15.13 -9.99 9.27
CA LYS A 201 15.13 -8.72 10.03
C LYS A 201 15.88 -7.60 9.30
N LYS A 202 17.06 -7.89 8.72
CA LYS A 202 17.82 -6.90 7.92
C LYS A 202 17.05 -6.43 6.68
N GLN A 203 16.37 -7.33 5.98
CA GLN A 203 15.51 -6.97 4.85
C GLN A 203 14.29 -6.14 5.30
N LEU A 204 13.70 -6.48 6.44
CA LEU A 204 12.56 -5.74 6.99
C LEU A 204 12.94 -4.32 7.38
N LYS A 205 14.14 -4.09 7.91
CA LYS A 205 14.65 -2.74 8.18
C LYS A 205 14.70 -1.84 6.95
N THR A 206 14.78 -2.40 5.74
CA THR A 206 14.81 -1.59 4.50
C THR A 206 13.44 -1.27 3.93
N VAL A 207 12.38 -1.90 4.43
CA VAL A 207 11.01 -1.76 3.90
C VAL A 207 10.00 -1.21 4.91
N LEU A 208 10.35 -1.22 6.19
CA LEU A 208 9.54 -0.70 7.29
C LEU A 208 9.99 0.71 7.69
N SER A 209 9.04 1.50 8.19
CA SER A 209 9.24 2.83 8.72
C SER A 209 8.40 3.03 9.98
N VAL A 210 8.77 4.00 10.81
CA VAL A 210 7.94 4.53 11.91
C VAL A 210 7.43 5.95 11.63
N ASP A 211 7.75 6.48 10.45
CA ASP A 211 7.43 7.83 9.98
C ASP A 211 6.78 7.79 8.58
N SER A 212 6.10 8.87 8.22
CA SER A 212 5.43 9.02 6.92
C SER A 212 5.54 10.45 6.36
N ASN A 213 5.67 10.52 5.04
CA ASN A 213 5.63 11.76 4.26
C ASN A 213 4.40 11.87 3.36
N TYR A 214 3.51 10.87 3.35
CA TYR A 214 2.33 10.85 2.48
C TYR A 214 1.06 10.61 3.28
N PHE A 215 0.01 11.37 2.97
CA PHE A 215 -1.27 11.31 3.68
C PHE A 215 -2.44 11.37 2.71
N TRP A 216 -3.46 10.56 2.96
CA TRP A 216 -4.74 10.67 2.28
C TRP A 216 -5.67 11.56 3.08
N LEU A 217 -6.17 12.62 2.45
CA LEU A 217 -7.29 13.41 2.95
C LEU A 217 -8.56 12.98 2.22
N ARG A 218 -9.52 12.41 2.96
CA ARG A 218 -10.89 12.27 2.48
C ARG A 218 -11.72 13.42 3.01
N SER A 219 -12.42 14.11 2.12
CA SER A 219 -13.37 15.18 2.43
C SER A 219 -14.74 14.80 1.89
N ASP A 220 -15.72 14.62 2.77
CA ASP A 220 -17.12 14.46 2.40
C ASP A 220 -17.83 15.80 2.62
N ILE A 221 -18.30 16.40 1.52
CA ILE A 221 -18.82 17.76 1.46
C ILE A 221 -20.31 17.67 1.13
N THR A 222 -21.13 18.37 1.93
CA THR A 222 -22.56 18.51 1.67
C THR A 222 -22.90 20.00 1.59
N VAL A 223 -23.56 20.43 0.52
CA VAL A 223 -24.12 21.78 0.37
C VAL A 223 -25.50 21.67 -0.26
N ASN A 224 -26.53 22.04 0.50
CA ASN A 224 -27.93 21.78 0.15
C ASN A 224 -28.15 20.29 -0.13
N GLU A 225 -28.59 19.93 -1.34
CA GLU A 225 -28.75 18.56 -1.84
C GLU A 225 -27.50 17.96 -2.51
N ILE A 226 -26.41 18.73 -2.65
CA ILE A 226 -25.17 18.26 -3.29
C ILE A 226 -24.31 17.53 -2.28
N GLU A 227 -23.96 16.28 -2.59
CA GLU A 227 -22.97 15.48 -1.88
C GLU A 227 -21.75 15.23 -2.78
N LEU A 228 -20.55 15.45 -2.23
CA LEU A 228 -19.29 15.26 -2.93
C LEU A 228 -18.25 14.62 -2.00
N THR A 229 -17.70 13.48 -2.39
CA THR A 229 -16.52 12.89 -1.76
C THR A 229 -15.28 13.24 -2.59
N MET A 230 -14.25 13.74 -1.93
CA MET A 230 -12.96 14.09 -2.52
C MET A 230 -11.84 13.35 -1.78
N ASN A 231 -10.93 12.72 -2.53
CA ASN A 231 -9.71 12.13 -2.01
C ASN A 231 -8.51 12.91 -2.53
N SER A 232 -7.64 13.39 -1.64
CA SER A 232 -6.44 14.14 -1.98
C SER A 232 -5.20 13.46 -1.42
N LEU A 233 -4.19 13.24 -2.26
CA LEU A 233 -2.87 12.78 -1.81
C LEU A 233 -2.05 13.99 -1.41
N ILE A 234 -1.61 14.03 -0.15
CA ILE A 234 -0.80 15.09 0.43
C ILE A 234 0.63 14.58 0.63
N VAL A 235 1.61 15.40 0.27
CA VAL A 235 3.03 15.17 0.55
C VAL A 235 3.55 16.15 1.60
N ARG A 236 4.41 15.67 2.50
CA ARG A 236 5.20 16.50 3.41
C ARG A 236 6.44 17.02 2.69
N MET A 237 6.49 18.32 2.46
CA MET A 237 7.60 19.02 1.80
C MET A 237 8.65 19.54 2.79
N GLY A 238 8.28 19.66 4.06
CA GLY A 238 9.18 20.09 5.14
C GLY A 238 8.56 19.92 6.53
N PRO A 239 9.25 20.33 7.61
CA PRO A 239 8.79 20.13 8.98
C PRO A 239 7.38 20.67 9.26
N GLN A 240 7.02 21.80 8.62
CA GLN A 240 5.73 22.49 8.76
C GLN A 240 5.08 22.81 7.40
N HIS A 241 5.50 22.14 6.32
CA HIS A 241 5.00 22.41 4.96
C HIS A 241 4.48 21.13 4.32
N PHE A 242 3.21 21.16 3.91
CA PHE A 242 2.53 20.06 3.25
C PHE A 242 1.80 20.60 2.01
N SER A 243 1.78 19.81 0.94
CA SER A 243 1.16 20.19 -0.33
C SER A 243 0.29 19.06 -0.84
N VAL A 244 -0.81 19.40 -1.51
CA VAL A 244 -1.60 18.42 -2.28
C VAL A 244 -0.84 18.13 -3.57
N LEU A 245 -0.56 16.86 -3.85
CA LEU A 245 0.00 16.41 -5.12
C LEU A 245 -1.09 16.36 -6.19
N TRP A 246 -2.21 15.74 -5.86
CA TRP A 246 -3.38 15.62 -6.72
C TRP A 246 -4.62 15.27 -5.89
N HIS A 247 -5.79 15.35 -6.51
CA HIS A 247 -7.06 14.96 -5.92
C HIS A 247 -8.00 14.32 -6.95
N GLN A 248 -8.98 13.55 -6.49
CA GLN A 248 -10.01 12.94 -7.32
C GLN A 248 -11.33 12.81 -6.57
N THR A 249 -12.44 12.85 -7.31
CA THR A 249 -13.74 12.48 -6.73
C THR A 249 -13.72 11.01 -6.35
N GLY A 250 -14.21 10.71 -5.15
CA GLY A 250 -14.23 9.35 -4.59
C GLY A 250 -15.61 8.71 -4.66
N GLU A 251 -15.64 7.39 -4.52
CA GLU A 251 -16.87 6.64 -4.25
C GLU A 251 -17.36 6.97 -2.84
N SER A 252 -18.69 7.08 -2.66
CA SER A 252 -19.29 7.10 -1.32
C SER A 252 -19.19 5.70 -0.70
N GLU A 253 -18.98 5.62 0.61
CA GLU A 253 -18.92 4.35 1.36
C GLU A 253 -20.31 3.88 1.79
#